data_AF-A0A6M8PYS4-F1
#
_entry.id   AF-A0A6M8PYS4-F1
#
_cell.length_a   1.000
_cell.length_b   1.000
_cell.length_c   1.000
_cell.angle_alpha   90.00
_cell.angle_beta   90.00
_cell.angle_gamma   90.00
#
_symmetry.space_group_name_H-M   'P 1'
#
loop_
_entity.id
_entity.type
_entity.pdbx_description
1 polymer ?
#
loop_
_entity_poly.entity_id
_entity_poly.type
_entity_poly.pdbx_seq_one_letter_code
_entity_poly.pdbx_strand_id
1 'polypeptide(L)'
;SDVHSRFESLTSSINSPSASYILKLANRLYGEKTFSFLPEYLESTLKLYHADLQAVDFMRATEDSRKLINTWVEEQTENKIK
;
A
#
# COMPACT_ATOMS: atom_id res chain seq x y z
N SER A 1 20.56 7.75 5.09
CA SER A 1 19.11 7.60 5.30
C SER A 1 18.41 8.93 5.05
N ASP A 2 18.27 9.32 3.79
CA ASP A 2 17.65 10.60 3.36
C ASP A 2 16.49 10.38 2.38
N VAL A 3 16.52 9.26 1.65
CA VAL A 3 15.52 8.94 0.62
C VAL A 3 14.14 8.65 1.21
N HIS A 4 14.05 7.81 2.25
CA HIS A 4 12.76 7.40 2.81
C HIS A 4 11.99 8.55 3.47
N SER A 5 12.68 9.41 4.22
CA SER A 5 12.07 10.60 4.83
C SER A 5 11.59 11.58 3.77
N ARG A 6 12.32 11.72 2.65
CA ARG A 6 11.87 12.56 1.53
C ARG A 6 10.63 12.00 0.84
N PHE A 7 10.50 10.67 0.71
CA PHE A 7 9.29 10.05 0.18
C PHE A 7 8.09 10.23 1.09
N GLU A 8 8.28 10.09 2.41
CA GLU A 8 7.23 10.39 3.39
C GLU A 8 6.76 11.84 3.22
N SER A 9 7.69 12.80 3.26
CA SER A 9 7.34 14.21 3.20
C SER A 9 6.72 14.61 1.85
N LEU A 10 7.21 14.04 0.74
CA LEU A 10 6.62 14.24 -0.58
C LEU A 10 5.18 13.72 -0.61
N THR A 11 4.97 12.48 -0.15
CA THR A 11 3.66 11.81 -0.14
C THR A 11 2.64 12.58 0.69
N SER A 12 3.04 13.02 1.89
CA SER A 12 2.24 13.87 2.78
C SER A 12 1.89 15.22 2.13
N SER A 13 2.83 15.82 1.38
CA SER A 13 2.62 17.11 0.72
C SER A 13 1.66 17.03 -0.47
N ILE A 14 1.83 16.02 -1.34
CA ILE A 14 1.00 15.88 -2.55
C ILE A 14 -0.39 15.32 -2.23
N ASN A 15 -0.54 14.59 -1.13
CA ASN A 15 -1.84 14.05 -0.71
C ASN A 15 -2.49 14.90 0.40
N SER A 16 -2.17 16.19 0.45
CA SER A 16 -2.71 17.11 1.44
C SER A 16 -4.22 17.29 1.27
N PRO A 17 -5.04 17.22 2.34
CA PRO A 17 -6.47 17.52 2.30
C PRO A 17 -6.81 18.95 1.86
N SER A 18 -5.84 19.88 1.93
CA SER A 18 -6.00 21.27 1.51
C SER A 18 -5.66 21.52 0.03
N ALA A 19 -5.27 20.48 -0.71
CA ALA A 19 -4.96 20.61 -2.13
C ALA A 19 -6.21 20.99 -2.95
N SER A 20 -6.00 21.73 -4.04
CA SER A 20 -7.05 22.09 -5.00
C SER A 20 -7.47 20.93 -5.93
N TYR A 21 -6.96 19.73 -5.66
CA TYR A 21 -7.19 18.51 -6.42
C TYR A 21 -7.46 17.35 -5.48
N ILE A 22 -8.09 16.31 -6.01
CA ILE A 22 -8.21 15.02 -5.32
C ILE A 22 -7.12 14.11 -5.86
N LEU A 23 -6.21 13.71 -4.98
CA LEU A 23 -5.25 12.64 -5.22
C LEU A 23 -5.62 11.46 -4.31
N LYS A 24 -5.58 10.25 -4.84
CA LYS A 24 -5.81 9.01 -4.08
C LYS A 24 -4.61 8.11 -4.28
N LEU A 25 -4.07 7.59 -3.18
CA LEU A 25 -2.96 6.66 -3.19
C LEU A 25 -3.46 5.29 -2.75
N ALA A 26 -3.21 4.27 -3.57
CA ALA A 26 -3.53 2.88 -3.29
C ALA A 26 -2.23 2.09 -3.18
N ASN A 27 -1.44 2.37 -2.14
CA ASN A 27 -0.16 1.72 -1.89
C ASN A 27 -0.31 0.68 -0.78
N ARG A 28 0.00 -0.59 -1.08
CA ARG A 28 0.04 -1.70 -0.12
C ARG A 28 1.04 -2.73 -0.61
N LEU A 29 1.74 -3.37 0.32
CA LEU A 29 2.56 -4.55 0.02
C LEU A 29 1.71 -5.81 0.18
N TYR A 30 1.89 -6.78 -0.70
CA TYR A 30 1.28 -8.09 -0.58
C TYR A 30 2.37 -9.15 -0.52
N GLY A 31 2.35 -9.96 0.53
CA GLY A 31 3.34 -11.02 0.75
C GLY A 31 2.66 -12.38 0.89
N GLU A 32 3.36 -13.45 0.52
CA GLU A 32 2.87 -14.81 0.75
C GLU A 32 2.72 -15.08 2.26
N LYS A 33 1.56 -15.60 2.66
CA LYS A 33 1.18 -15.80 4.07
C LYS A 33 2.04 -16.80 4.81
N THR A 34 2.79 -17.65 4.13
CA THR A 34 3.72 -18.59 4.77
C THR A 34 5.01 -17.94 5.23
N PHE A 35 5.27 -16.69 4.85
CA PHE A 35 6.45 -15.96 5.30
C PHE A 35 6.20 -15.20 6.60
N SER A 36 7.28 -15.02 7.35
CA SER A 36 7.31 -14.12 8.52
C SER A 36 7.96 -12.81 8.11
N PHE A 37 7.31 -11.70 8.46
CA PHE A 37 7.80 -10.35 8.18
C PHE A 37 8.36 -9.74 9.46
N LEU A 38 9.49 -9.05 9.36
CA LEU A 38 10.09 -8.36 10.50
C LEU A 38 9.18 -7.21 10.95
N PRO A 39 8.81 -7.13 12.24
CA PRO A 39 7.97 -6.04 12.76
C PRO A 39 8.52 -4.65 12.42
N GLU A 40 9.84 -4.46 12.50
CA GLU A 40 10.49 -3.18 12.22
C GLU A 40 10.36 -2.79 10.74
N TYR A 41 10.33 -3.78 9.84
CA TYR A 41 10.08 -3.54 8.42
C TYR A 41 8.63 -3.09 8.19
N LEU A 42 7.66 -3.78 8.80
CA LEU A 42 6.24 -3.43 8.71
C LEU A 42 5.97 -2.01 9.23
N GLU A 43 6.51 -1.69 10.40
CA GLU A 43 6.41 -0.35 10.99
C GLU A 43 7.06 0.72 10.08
N SER A 44 8.22 0.42 9.49
CA SER A 44 8.90 1.33 8.57
C SER A 44 8.09 1.57 7.31
N THR A 45 7.49 0.54 6.71
CA THR A 45 6.65 0.69 5.51
C THR A 45 5.41 1.53 5.79
N LEU A 46 4.76 1.29 6.92
CA LEU A 46 3.58 2.05 7.32
C LEU A 46 3.95 3.53 7.58
N LYS A 47 5.03 3.78 8.32
CA LYS A 47 5.45 5.13 8.70
C LYS A 47 5.97 5.95 7.52
N LEU A 48 6.76 5.36 6.63
CA LEU A 48 7.52 6.10 5.63
C LEU A 48 6.82 6.14 4.26
N TYR A 49 5.89 5.23 4.02
CA TYR A 49 5.20 5.09 2.73
C TYR A 49 3.68 5.07 2.83
N HIS A 50 3.13 5.11 4.06
CA HIS A 50 1.70 4.97 4.33
C HIS A 50 1.11 3.71 3.69
N ALA A 51 1.93 2.66 3.63
CA ALA A 51 1.59 1.38 3.01
C ALA A 51 1.76 0.28 4.05
N ASP A 52 0.67 -0.44 4.34
CA ASP A 52 0.69 -1.64 5.14
C ASP A 52 1.09 -2.86 4.29
N LEU A 53 1.31 -4.00 4.95
CA LEU A 53 1.51 -5.28 4.30
C LEU A 53 0.34 -6.21 4.62
N GLN A 54 -0.24 -6.81 3.59
CA GLN A 54 -1.23 -7.87 3.74
C GLN A 54 -0.63 -9.21 3.32
N ALA A 55 -0.66 -10.17 4.25
CA ALA A 55 -0.36 -11.55 3.96
C ALA A 55 -1.52 -12.20 3.18
N VAL A 56 -1.23 -12.76 2.01
CA VAL A 56 -2.20 -13.43 1.12
C VAL A 56 -1.68 -14.80 0.68
N ASP A 57 -2.56 -15.66 0.18
CA ASP A 57 -2.23 -17.03 -0.22
C ASP A 57 -1.94 -17.09 -1.73
N PHE A 58 -0.79 -16.59 -2.14
CA PHE A 58 -0.37 -16.66 -3.54
C PHE A 58 -0.13 -18.09 -4.00
N MET A 59 0.34 -18.97 -3.11
CA MET A 59 0.70 -20.36 -3.45
C MET A 59 -0.51 -21.26 -3.69
N ARG A 60 -1.58 -21.12 -2.90
CA ARG A 60 -2.74 -22.03 -2.96
C ARG A 60 -4.04 -21.36 -3.41
N ALA A 61 -4.13 -20.03 -3.33
CA ALA A 61 -5.31 -19.27 -3.74
C ALA A 61 -4.92 -18.07 -4.62
N THR A 62 -4.14 -18.32 -5.67
CA THR A 62 -3.59 -17.29 -6.56
C THR A 62 -4.66 -16.37 -7.16
N GLU A 63 -5.73 -16.95 -7.73
CA GLU A 63 -6.79 -16.15 -8.36
C GLU A 63 -7.62 -15.36 -7.34
N ASP A 64 -7.85 -15.90 -6.16
CA ASP A 64 -8.55 -15.17 -5.10
C ASP A 64 -7.67 -14.04 -4.54
N SER A 65 -6.37 -14.26 -4.40
CA SER A 65 -5.40 -13.22 -4.04
C SER A 65 -5.36 -12.12 -5.10
N ARG A 66 -5.38 -12.47 -6.39
CA ARG A 66 -5.45 -11.50 -7.50
C ARG A 66 -6.73 -10.67 -7.43
N LYS A 67 -7.89 -11.30 -7.24
CA LYS A 67 -9.17 -10.59 -7.09
C LYS A 67 -9.16 -9.66 -5.88
N LEU A 68 -8.67 -10.13 -4.74
CA LEU A 68 -8.55 -9.34 -3.51
C LEU A 68 -7.72 -8.08 -3.74
N ILE A 69 -6.55 -8.20 -4.39
CA ILE A 69 -5.69 -7.06 -4.70
C ILE A 69 -6.41 -6.07 -5.61
N ASN A 70 -7.01 -6.54 -6.70
CA ASN A 70 -7.69 -5.66 -7.65
C ASN A 70 -8.90 -4.98 -7.02
N THR A 71 -9.72 -5.69 -6.23
CA THR A 71 -10.85 -5.10 -5.51
C THR A 71 -10.39 -4.03 -4.53
N TRP A 72 -9.31 -4.28 -3.78
CA TRP A 72 -8.76 -3.26 -2.88
C TRP A 72 -8.28 -2.01 -3.64
N VAL A 73 -7.56 -2.18 -4.74
CA VAL A 73 -7.12 -1.05 -5.59
C VAL A 73 -8.33 -0.29 -6.15
N GLU A 74 -9.35 -1.02 -6.63
CA GLU A 74 -10.58 -0.45 -7.16
C GLU A 74 -11.28 0.41 -6.09
N GLU A 75 -11.44 -0.11 -4.87
CA GLU A 75 -12.05 0.61 -3.75
C GLU A 75 -11.25 1.86 -3.34
N GLN A 76 -9.93 1.75 -3.20
CA GLN A 76 -9.07 2.88 -2.80
C GLN A 76 -9.05 4.00 -3.85
N THR A 77 -9.31 3.66 -5.11
CA THR A 77 -9.25 4.61 -6.24
C THR A 77 -10.63 5.06 -6.71
N GLU A 78 -11.68 4.82 -5.92
CA GLU A 78 -13.06 5.18 -6.26
C GLU A 78 -13.49 4.59 -7.62
N ASN A 79 -13.08 3.34 -7.87
CA ASN A 79 -13.33 2.54 -9.06
C ASN A 79 -12.67 3.05 -10.35
N LYS A 80 -11.66 3.93 -10.24
CA LYS A 80 -10.93 4.48 -11.40
C LYS A 80 -9.86 3.53 -11.95
N ILE A 81 -9.36 2.58 -11.16
CA ILE A 81 -8.38 1.56 -11.55
C ILE A 81 -8.97 0.16 -11.27
N LYS A 82 -8.86 -0.77 -12.22
CA LYS A 82 -9.45 -2.13 -12.15
C LYS A 82 -8.48 -3.20 -12.65
#